data_AF-A0A374ERV0-F1
#
_entry.id   AF-A0A374ERV0-F1
#
_cell.length_a   1.000
_cell.length_b   1.000
_cell.length_c   1.000
_cell.angle_alpha   90.00
_cell.angle_beta   90.00
_cell.angle_gamma   90.00
#
_symmetry.space_group_name_H-M   'P 1'
#
loop_
_entity.id
_entity.type
_entity.pdbx_description
1 polymer ?
#
loop_
_entity_poly.entity_id
_entity_poly.type
_entity_poly.pdbx_seq_one_letter_code
_entity_poly.pdbx_strand_id
1 'polypeptide(L)'
;MCRLCSQRISKSHERFSLCAFGSRIKHMCETYDLSWPEADKLIKRVDRQRHNYYKYVTGKNRGDRDNKHLMIDVSEYGTDLTAEMICFAARKMFKD
;
A
#
# COMPACT_ATOMS: atom_id res chain seq x y z
N MET A 1 -19.31 1.39 -9.78
CA MET A 1 -18.22 2.25 -9.26
C MET A 1 -17.58 3.01 -10.42
N CYS A 2 -17.50 4.34 -10.33
CA CYS A 2 -16.92 5.19 -11.37
C CYS A 2 -15.41 4.88 -11.53
N ARG A 3 -14.97 4.50 -12.75
CA ARG A 3 -13.59 4.07 -13.07
C ARG A 3 -12.51 5.08 -12.65
N LEU A 4 -12.88 6.35 -12.52
CA LEU A 4 -12.00 7.43 -12.06
C LEU A 4 -11.67 7.36 -10.57
N CYS A 5 -12.51 6.74 -9.73
CA CYS A 5 -12.24 6.58 -8.30
C CYS A 5 -11.18 5.50 -8.06
N SER A 6 -11.26 4.38 -8.78
CA SER A 6 -10.31 3.25 -8.66
C SER A 6 -8.88 3.65 -9.03
N GLN A 7 -8.70 4.47 -10.07
CA GLN A 7 -7.37 4.96 -10.49
C GLN A 7 -6.78 6.07 -9.60
N ARG A 8 -7.62 6.86 -8.90
CA ARG A 8 -7.14 7.85 -7.93
C ARG A 8 -6.78 7.21 -6.59
N ILE A 9 -7.55 6.22 -6.17
CA ILE A 9 -7.26 5.36 -5.02
C ILE A 9 -5.89 4.69 -5.20
N SER A 10 -5.57 4.12 -6.37
CA SER A 10 -4.28 3.45 -6.59
C SER A 10 -3.05 4.39 -6.49
N LYS A 11 -3.20 5.68 -6.78
CA LYS A 11 -2.12 6.68 -6.65
C LYS A 11 -1.92 7.16 -5.20
N SER A 12 -2.94 7.05 -4.34
CA SER A 12 -2.88 7.45 -2.93
C SER A 12 -2.65 6.29 -1.95
N HIS A 13 -2.90 5.05 -2.39
CA HIS A 13 -2.94 3.83 -1.56
C HIS A 13 -1.58 3.28 -1.11
N GLU A 14 -0.52 4.00 -1.42
CA GLU A 14 0.82 3.52 -1.13
C GLU A 14 1.32 3.97 0.26
N ARG A 15 0.41 4.51 1.07
CA ARG A 15 0.66 4.83 2.48
C ARG A 15 0.39 3.65 3.44
N PHE A 16 -0.23 2.55 3.00
CA PHE A 16 -1.00 1.72 3.96
C PHE A 16 -1.10 0.21 3.75
N SER A 17 -0.42 -0.38 2.76
CA SER A 17 -0.51 -1.82 2.49
C SER A 17 0.79 -2.53 2.85
N LEU A 18 0.83 -3.22 3.99
CA LEU A 18 1.92 -4.14 4.34
C LEU A 18 1.57 -5.54 3.83
N CYS A 19 1.51 -5.73 2.52
CA CYS A 19 1.46 -7.10 2.00
C CYS A 19 2.82 -7.78 2.17
N ALA A 20 2.80 -9.08 2.50
CA ALA A 20 3.98 -9.91 2.46
C ALA A 20 4.73 -9.76 1.13
N PHE A 21 6.07 -9.74 1.18
CA PHE A 21 6.92 -9.46 0.01
C PHE A 21 6.66 -10.44 -1.15
N GLY A 22 6.48 -11.72 -0.86
CA GLY A 22 6.17 -12.74 -1.87
C GLY A 22 4.84 -12.50 -2.59
N SER A 23 3.79 -12.12 -1.85
CA SER A 23 2.47 -11.80 -2.42
C SER A 23 2.54 -10.62 -3.38
N ARG A 24 3.39 -9.63 -3.07
CA ARG A 24 3.62 -8.47 -3.96
C ARG A 24 4.35 -8.86 -5.25
N ILE A 25 5.37 -9.71 -5.17
CA ILE A 25 6.06 -10.20 -6.37
C ILE A 25 5.09 -10.97 -7.27
N LYS A 26 4.33 -11.91 -6.70
CA LYS A 26 3.35 -12.69 -7.45
C LYS A 26 2.37 -11.79 -8.19
N HIS A 27 1.79 -10.81 -7.49
CA HIS A 27 0.88 -9.83 -8.09
C HIS A 27 1.54 -9.03 -9.22
N MET A 28 2.81 -8.63 -9.06
CA MET A 28 3.53 -7.89 -10.10
C MET A 28 3.81 -8.74 -11.33
N CYS A 29 4.19 -10.01 -11.16
CA CYS A 29 4.35 -10.95 -12.27
C CYS A 29 3.03 -11.12 -13.04
N GLU A 30 1.92 -11.33 -12.34
CA GLU A 30 0.61 -11.55 -12.95
C GLU A 30 0.04 -10.30 -13.64
N THR A 31 0.26 -9.12 -13.07
CA THR A 31 -0.37 -7.86 -13.55
C THR A 31 0.44 -7.19 -14.66
N TYR A 32 1.77 -7.30 -14.60
CA TYR A 32 2.68 -6.55 -15.49
C TYR A 32 3.50 -7.45 -16.41
N ASP A 33 3.21 -8.76 -16.43
CA ASP A 33 3.92 -9.77 -17.24
C ASP A 33 5.45 -9.71 -17.04
N LEU A 34 5.86 -9.60 -15.78
CA LEU A 34 7.26 -9.49 -15.38
C LEU A 34 7.78 -10.84 -14.91
N SER A 35 9.04 -11.14 -15.22
CA SER A 35 9.72 -12.26 -14.59
C SER A 35 9.92 -12.01 -13.09
N TRP A 36 10.00 -13.08 -12.31
CA TRP A 36 10.19 -13.00 -10.85
C TRP A 36 11.42 -12.15 -10.46
N PRO A 37 12.60 -12.29 -11.09
CA PRO A 37 13.76 -11.46 -10.78
C PRO A 37 13.58 -9.98 -11.14
N GLU A 38 12.82 -9.66 -12.19
CA GLU A 38 12.54 -8.28 -12.58
C GLU A 38 11.58 -7.62 -11.58
N ALA A 39 10.51 -8.33 -11.19
CA ALA A 39 9.57 -7.89 -10.18
C ALA A 39 10.24 -7.66 -8.82
N ASP A 40 11.11 -8.58 -8.37
CA ASP A 40 11.89 -8.44 -7.13
C ASP A 40 12.75 -7.16 -7.14
N LYS A 41 13.51 -6.94 -8.22
CA LYS A 41 14.36 -5.75 -8.38
C LYS A 41 13.53 -4.47 -8.40
N LEU A 42 12.39 -4.48 -9.10
CA LEU A 42 11.52 -3.32 -9.22
C LEU A 42 10.93 -2.94 -7.86
N ILE A 43 10.37 -3.91 -7.12
CA ILE A 43 9.78 -3.66 -5.81
C ILE A 43 10.83 -3.11 -4.84
N LYS A 44 12.01 -3.72 -4.76
CA LYS A 44 13.11 -3.24 -3.89
C LYS A 44 13.53 -1.82 -4.23
N ARG A 45 13.63 -1.47 -5.52
CA ARG A 45 13.98 -0.12 -5.98
C ARG A 45 12.91 0.89 -5.56
N VAL A 46 11.66 0.57 -5.82
CA VAL A 46 10.51 1.44 -5.53
C VAL A 46 10.33 1.64 -4.03
N ASP A 47 10.41 0.57 -3.23
CA ASP A 47 10.32 0.63 -1.77
C ASP A 47 11.43 1.52 -1.18
N ARG A 48 12.67 1.37 -1.67
CA ARG A 48 13.80 2.21 -1.26
C ARG A 48 13.58 3.68 -1.62
N GLN A 49 13.13 3.97 -2.84
CA GLN A 49 12.86 5.34 -3.28
C GLN A 49 11.80 6.00 -2.40
N ARG A 50 10.73 5.27 -2.08
CA ARG A 50 9.62 5.77 -1.26
C ARG A 50 10.01 5.93 0.21
N HIS A 51 10.82 5.02 0.75
CA HIS A 51 11.39 5.18 2.08
C HIS A 51 12.26 6.43 2.16
N ASN A 52 13.17 6.62 1.20
CA ASN A 52 14.06 7.78 1.16
C ASN A 52 13.29 9.08 1.03
N TYR A 53 12.29 9.14 0.13
CA TYR A 53 11.46 10.32 -0.03
C TYR A 53 10.68 10.65 1.25
N TYR A 54 10.05 9.65 1.88
CA TYR A 54 9.31 9.85 3.12
C TYR A 54 10.23 10.35 4.24
N LYS A 55 11.42 9.76 4.38
CA LYS A 55 12.42 10.16 5.37
C LYS A 55 12.94 11.57 5.11
N TYR A 56 13.15 11.95 3.85
CA TYR A 56 13.56 13.29 3.47
C TYR A 56 12.50 14.34 3.83
N VAL A 57 11.22 14.09 3.53
CA VAL A 57 10.15 15.07 3.75
C VAL A 57 9.70 15.14 5.21
N THR A 58 9.69 14.02 5.93
CA THR A 58 9.12 13.96 7.29
C THR A 58 10.16 13.82 8.40
N GLY A 59 11.40 13.46 8.08
CA GLY A 59 12.43 13.10 9.05
C GLY A 59 12.24 11.73 9.72
N LYS A 60 11.14 11.00 9.43
CA LYS A 60 10.78 9.75 10.11
C LYS A 60 10.91 8.53 9.19
N ASN A 61 10.97 7.33 9.76
CA ASN A 61 10.99 6.13 8.94
C ASN A 61 9.58 5.79 8.46
N ARG A 62 9.46 5.38 7.19
CA ARG A 62 8.16 5.06 6.57
C ARG A 62 7.42 3.89 7.25
N GLY A 63 8.17 2.98 7.86
CA GLY A 63 7.67 1.79 8.54
C GLY A 63 7.20 2.01 9.98
N ASP A 64 7.45 3.19 10.55
CA ASP A 64 7.09 3.47 11.94
C ASP A 64 5.58 3.50 12.12
N ARG A 65 5.10 2.93 13.23
CA ARG A 65 3.67 2.83 13.56
C ARG A 65 3.11 4.15 14.11
N ASP A 66 3.94 4.91 14.80
CA ASP A 66 3.54 6.04 15.64
C ASP A 66 2.82 7.19 14.90
N ASN A 67 2.91 7.25 13.57
CA ASN A 67 2.30 8.31 12.75
C ASN A 67 1.18 7.78 11.84
N LYS A 68 0.65 6.60 12.12
CA LYS A 68 -0.38 5.96 11.32
C LYS A 68 -1.55 5.55 12.21
N HIS A 69 -2.75 5.99 11.86
CA HIS A 69 -3.96 5.61 12.60
C HIS A 69 -4.37 4.15 12.39
N LEU A 70 -3.84 3.50 11.34
CA LEU A 70 -4.19 2.15 10.94
C LEU A 70 -3.00 1.57 10.15
N MET A 71 -2.91 0.26 10.00
CA MET A 71 -1.91 -0.43 9.17
C MET A 71 -2.46 -1.82 8.88
N ILE A 72 -2.64 -2.17 7.60
CA ILE A 72 -3.36 -3.40 7.21
C ILE A 72 -2.47 -4.24 6.29
N ASP A 73 -2.43 -5.54 6.54
CA ASP A 73 -1.91 -6.53 5.59
C ASP A 73 -3.03 -6.94 4.63
N VAL A 74 -3.01 -6.37 3.43
CA VAL A 74 -4.05 -6.63 2.41
C VAL A 74 -3.94 -8.04 1.83
N SER A 75 -2.80 -8.73 2.00
CA SER A 75 -2.66 -10.11 1.56
C SER A 75 -3.37 -11.12 2.46
N GLU A 76 -3.63 -10.76 3.71
CA GLU A 76 -4.39 -11.60 4.66
C GLU A 76 -5.90 -11.40 4.51
N TYR A 77 -6.36 -10.15 4.43
CA TYR A 77 -7.79 -9.83 4.41
C TYR A 77 -8.40 -9.72 3.01
N GLY A 78 -7.57 -9.60 1.96
CA GLY A 78 -8.05 -9.31 0.62
C GLY A 78 -8.50 -7.85 0.44
N THR A 79 -8.74 -7.46 -0.80
CA THR A 79 -9.02 -6.06 -1.16
C THR A 79 -10.36 -5.56 -0.64
N ASP A 80 -11.39 -6.39 -0.68
CA ASP A 80 -12.76 -5.98 -0.36
C ASP A 80 -12.92 -5.75 1.15
N LEU A 81 -12.49 -6.71 1.97
CA LEU A 81 -12.51 -6.57 3.42
C LEU A 81 -11.59 -5.44 3.90
N THR A 82 -10.41 -5.27 3.29
CA THR A 82 -9.54 -4.12 3.57
C THR A 82 -10.25 -2.80 3.31
N ALA A 83 -11.00 -2.69 2.20
CA ALA A 83 -11.76 -1.48 1.88
C ALA A 83 -12.85 -1.22 2.94
N GLU A 84 -13.56 -2.26 3.39
CA GLU A 84 -14.53 -2.15 4.48
C GLU A 84 -13.89 -1.69 5.79
N MET A 85 -12.73 -2.23 6.16
CA MET A 85 -11.97 -1.81 7.35
C MET A 85 -11.58 -0.32 7.28
N ILE A 86 -11.11 0.15 6.13
CA ILE A 86 -10.78 1.56 5.92
C ILE A 86 -12.03 2.43 6.04
N CYS A 87 -13.14 2.04 5.40
CA CYS A 87 -14.41 2.76 5.49
C CYS A 87 -14.93 2.82 6.92
N PHE A 88 -14.82 1.72 7.68
CA PHE A 88 -15.20 1.68 9.08
C PHE A 88 -14.37 2.65 9.93
N ALA A 89 -13.04 2.60 9.79
CA ALA A 89 -12.12 3.49 10.50
C ALA A 89 -12.41 4.96 10.18
N ALA A 90 -12.57 5.31 8.91
CA ALA A 90 -12.89 6.67 8.48
C ALA A 90 -14.22 7.17 9.07
N ARG A 91 -15.27 6.33 9.05
CA ARG A 91 -16.56 6.68 9.68
C ARG A 91 -16.43 6.92 11.18
N LYS A 92 -15.53 6.22 11.88
CA LYS A 92 -15.29 6.46 13.31
C LYS A 92 -14.48 7.73 13.56
N MET A 93 -13.55 8.07 12.67
CA MET A 93 -12.69 9.25 12.82
C MET A 93 -13.37 10.57 12.48
N PHE A 94 -14.31 10.57 11.54
CA PHE A 94 -14.94 11.79 10.99
C PHE A 94 -16.44 11.91 11.29
N LYS A 95 -16.97 11.10 12.22
CA LYS A 95 -18.30 11.34 12.76
C LYS A 95 -18.17 12.32 13.93
N ASP A 96 -18.81 13.48 13.79
CA ASP A 96 -19.23 14.34 14.90
C ASP A 96 -20.20 13.59 15.83
#